data_AF-A0A1V9G1N0-F1
#
_entry.id   AF-A0A1V9G1N0-F1
#
_cell.length_a   1.000
_cell.length_b   1.000
_cell.length_c   1.000
_cell.angle_alpha   90.00
_cell.angle_beta   90.00
_cell.angle_gamma   90.00
#
_symmetry.space_group_name_H-M   'P 1'
#
loop_
_entity.id
_entity.type
_entity.pdbx_description
1 polymer ?
#
loop_
_entity_poly.entity_id
_entity_poly.type
_entity_poly.pdbx_seq_one_letter_code
_entity_poly.pdbx_strand_id
1 'polypeptide(L)'
;MTLKAFYWKYSLWAAILNTASIVVYLLSRRYENAWWLYIGNLLFCAVVLMGVFRGYHRVHDTASLRSSTMMGIKITIYGILLASLFCGIVLLINSMVTGLNDASNPPQSGRGDVLFTILSNTIGVNAVLGALAAVIGSTAVKKDQKTEQGKTMY
;
A
#
# COMPACT_ATOMS: atom_id res chain seq x y z
N MET A 1 -0.48 22.98 4.08
CA MET A 1 -0.30 21.90 3.08
C MET A 1 -1.67 21.59 2.50
N THR A 2 -1.82 21.63 1.18
CA THR A 2 -3.12 21.34 0.53
C THR A 2 -3.51 19.87 0.71
N LEU A 3 -4.82 19.56 0.71
CA LEU A 3 -5.32 18.17 0.77
C LEU A 3 -4.71 17.31 -0.34
N LYS A 4 -4.50 17.88 -1.53
CA LYS A 4 -3.82 17.21 -2.65
C LYS A 4 -2.39 16.79 -2.29
N ALA A 5 -1.60 17.69 -1.71
CA ALA A 5 -0.22 17.39 -1.30
C ALA A 5 -0.16 16.38 -0.15
N PHE A 6 -1.18 16.33 0.71
CA PHE A 6 -1.32 15.28 1.72
C PHE A 6 -1.49 13.91 1.07
N TYR A 7 -2.47 13.76 0.17
CA TYR A 7 -2.69 12.50 -0.55
C TYR A 7 -1.44 12.01 -1.27
N TRP A 8 -0.78 12.92 -1.98
CA TRP A 8 0.44 12.61 -2.71
C TRP A 8 1.56 12.12 -1.80
N LYS A 9 1.78 12.78 -0.66
CA LYS A 9 2.81 12.38 0.30
C LYS A 9 2.61 10.95 0.80
N TYR A 10 1.42 10.59 1.28
CA TYR A 10 1.18 9.25 1.83
C TYR A 10 1.18 8.17 0.74
N SER A 11 0.65 8.50 -0.44
CA SER A 11 0.67 7.59 -1.59
C SER A 11 2.10 7.30 -2.04
N LEU A 12 2.96 8.32 -2.05
CA LEU A 12 4.38 8.17 -2.38
C LEU A 12 5.12 7.31 -1.36
N TRP A 13 4.91 7.54 -0.06
CA TRP A 13 5.52 6.71 0.98
C TRP A 13 5.08 5.25 0.91
N ALA A 14 3.78 5.01 0.67
CA ALA A 14 3.25 3.66 0.51
C ALA A 14 3.89 2.96 -0.71
N ALA A 15 3.99 3.66 -1.83
CA ALA A 15 4.61 3.15 -3.05
C ALA A 15 6.11 2.85 -2.87
N ILE A 16 6.86 3.74 -2.22
CA ILE A 16 8.30 3.55 -1.97
C ILE A 16 8.54 2.32 -1.09
N LEU A 17 7.82 2.17 0.02
CA LEU A 17 8.00 1.04 0.93
C LEU A 17 7.62 -0.31 0.30
N ASN A 18 6.53 -0.34 -0.48
CA ASN A 18 6.17 -1.52 -1.23
C ASN A 18 7.24 -1.87 -2.27
N THR A 19 7.71 -0.88 -3.03
CA THR A 19 8.76 -1.06 -4.05
C THR A 19 10.08 -1.53 -3.44
N ALA A 20 10.48 -0.98 -2.29
CA ALA A 20 11.69 -1.41 -1.58
C ALA A 20 11.65 -2.90 -1.24
N SER A 21 10.49 -3.40 -0.81
CA SER A 21 10.30 -4.82 -0.50
C SER A 21 10.39 -5.70 -1.76
N ILE A 22 9.88 -5.22 -2.91
CA ILE A 22 10.02 -5.90 -4.21
C ILE A 22 11.49 -5.96 -4.64
N VAL A 23 12.27 -4.88 -4.43
CA VAL A 23 13.70 -4.86 -4.73
C VAL A 23 14.44 -5.91 -3.89
N VAL A 24 14.15 -6.00 -2.58
CA VAL A 24 14.75 -7.01 -1.69
C VAL A 24 14.39 -8.43 -2.13
N TYR A 25 13.13 -8.66 -2.54
CA TYR A 25 12.69 -9.94 -3.10
C TYR A 25 13.51 -10.32 -4.34
N LEU A 26 13.66 -9.39 -5.29
CA LEU A 26 14.41 -9.63 -6.53
C LEU A 26 15.91 -9.85 -6.30
N LEU A 27 16.49 -9.22 -5.27
CA LEU A 27 17.90 -9.44 -4.89
C LEU A 27 18.11 -10.81 -4.24
N SER A 28 17.10 -11.34 -3.54
CA SER A 28 17.20 -12.58 -2.77
C SER A 28 17.17 -13.85 -3.64
N ARG A 29 16.80 -13.75 -4.93
CA ARG A 29 16.82 -14.80 -5.99
C ARG A 29 16.24 -16.18 -5.63
N ARG A 30 15.53 -16.33 -4.52
CA ARG A 30 14.92 -17.58 -4.06
C ARG A 30 13.42 -17.39 -3.95
N TYR A 31 12.65 -18.33 -4.51
CA TYR A 31 11.18 -18.30 -4.45
C TYR A 31 10.65 -18.40 -3.01
N GLU A 32 11.38 -19.09 -2.14
CA GLU A 32 11.11 -19.19 -0.69
C GLU A 32 11.03 -17.83 -0.01
N ASN A 33 11.65 -16.79 -0.59
CA ASN A 33 11.69 -15.45 -0.06
C ASN A 33 10.48 -14.58 -0.47
N ALA A 34 9.41 -15.18 -1.01
CA ALA A 34 8.17 -14.48 -1.34
C ALA A 34 7.54 -13.74 -0.15
N TRP A 35 7.89 -14.10 1.09
CA TRP A 35 7.45 -13.40 2.30
C TRP A 35 7.83 -11.92 2.34
N TRP A 36 8.90 -11.51 1.64
CA TRP A 36 9.25 -10.09 1.51
C TRP A 36 8.15 -9.28 0.81
N LEU A 37 7.43 -9.87 -0.14
CA LEU A 37 6.32 -9.20 -0.81
C LEU A 37 5.17 -8.93 0.17
N TYR A 38 4.89 -9.87 1.08
CA TYR A 38 3.88 -9.68 2.13
C TYR A 38 4.27 -8.58 3.12
N ILE A 39 5.56 -8.44 3.44
CA ILE A 39 6.06 -7.31 4.25
C ILE A 39 5.79 -5.99 3.54
N GLY A 40 6.04 -5.92 2.22
CA GLY A 40 5.74 -4.74 1.41
C GLY A 40 4.27 -4.32 1.50
N ASN A 41 3.36 -5.29 1.43
CA ASN A 41 1.92 -5.04 1.55
C ASN A 41 1.50 -4.59 2.95
N LEU A 42 2.10 -5.16 4.00
CA LEU A 42 1.84 -4.74 5.37
C LEU A 42 2.30 -3.30 5.59
N LEU A 43 3.46 -2.92 5.06
CA LEU A 43 3.96 -1.55 5.09
C LEU A 43 3.03 -0.61 4.30
N PHE A 44 2.57 -1.01 3.12
CA PHE A 44 1.60 -0.26 2.33
C PHE A 44 0.32 0.00 3.14
N CYS A 45 -0.25 -1.05 3.73
CA CYS A 45 -1.43 -1.00 4.58
C CYS A 45 -1.22 -0.06 5.78
N ALA A 46 -0.09 -0.16 6.46
CA ALA A 46 0.26 0.69 7.60
C ALA A 46 0.33 2.18 7.22
N VAL A 47 0.88 2.51 6.05
CA VAL A 47 0.92 3.90 5.55
C VAL A 47 -0.48 4.43 5.23
N VAL A 48 -1.35 3.60 4.63
CA VAL A 48 -2.76 3.98 4.38
C VAL A 48 -3.48 4.25 5.70
N LEU A 49 -3.37 3.36 6.69
CA LEU A 49 -3.93 3.56 8.03
C LEU A 49 -3.42 4.85 8.67
N MET A 50 -2.11 5.06 8.68
CA MET A 50 -1.51 6.28 9.22
C MET A 50 -2.01 7.54 8.48
N GLY A 51 -2.19 7.46 7.16
CA GLY A 51 -2.76 8.52 6.35
C GLY A 51 -4.19 8.85 6.73
N VAL A 52 -5.01 7.86 7.05
CA VAL A 52 -6.40 8.05 7.52
C VAL A 52 -6.42 8.67 8.92
N PHE A 53 -5.66 8.13 9.88
CA PHE A 53 -5.59 8.68 11.25
C PHE A 53 -5.09 10.12 11.28
N ARG A 54 -4.01 10.41 10.54
CA ARG A 54 -3.44 11.77 10.52
C ARG A 54 -4.26 12.74 9.68
N GLY A 55 -4.92 12.23 8.64
CA GLY A 55 -5.86 12.99 7.82
C GLY A 55 -7.07 13.43 8.63
N TYR A 56 -7.57 12.53 9.47
CA TYR A 56 -8.64 12.81 10.42
C TYR A 56 -8.31 13.94 11.39
N HIS A 57 -7.20 13.85 12.12
CA HIS A 57 -6.77 14.91 13.06
C HIS A 57 -6.62 16.28 12.40
N ARG A 58 -6.39 16.32 11.08
CA ARG A 58 -6.18 17.56 10.34
C ARG A 58 -7.48 18.22 9.86
N VAL A 59 -8.54 17.45 9.66
CA VAL A 59 -9.83 17.94 9.14
C VAL A 59 -10.81 18.32 10.26
N HIS A 60 -10.42 18.12 11.53
CA HIS A 60 -11.24 18.33 12.74
C HIS A 60 -12.52 17.46 12.78
N ASP A 61 -13.06 17.23 13.98
CA ASP A 61 -14.08 16.24 14.38
C ASP A 61 -15.45 16.25 13.67
N THR A 62 -15.58 16.90 12.51
CA THR A 62 -16.81 16.93 11.70
C THR A 62 -16.76 15.99 10.49
N ALA A 63 -15.62 15.34 10.24
CA ALA A 63 -15.48 14.43 9.11
C ALA A 63 -16.36 13.18 9.26
N SER A 64 -17.37 13.04 8.41
CA SER A 64 -18.22 11.85 8.37
C SER A 64 -17.39 10.60 8.05
N LEU A 65 -17.83 9.43 8.55
CA LEU A 65 -17.20 8.13 8.28
C LEU A 65 -16.96 7.90 6.78
N ARG A 66 -17.92 8.33 5.96
CA ARG A 66 -17.85 8.26 4.49
C ARG A 66 -16.71 9.10 3.94
N SER A 67 -16.50 10.32 4.47
CA SER A 67 -15.40 11.20 4.07
C SER A 67 -14.04 10.59 4.39
N SER A 68 -13.86 10.09 5.62
CA SER A 68 -12.60 9.46 6.05
C SER A 68 -12.30 8.14 5.31
N THR A 69 -13.33 7.34 5.01
CA THR A 69 -13.16 6.14 4.18
C THR A 69 -12.75 6.51 2.76
N MET A 70 -13.42 7.50 2.16
CA MET A 70 -13.11 7.95 0.80
C MET A 70 -11.70 8.58 0.72
N MET A 71 -11.24 9.16 1.82
CA MET A 71 -9.87 9.63 1.99
C MET A 71 -8.86 8.48 1.88
N GLY A 72 -9.05 7.40 2.65
CA GLY A 72 -8.18 6.22 2.61
C GLY A 72 -8.21 5.50 1.26
N ILE A 73 -9.37 5.41 0.62
CA ILE A 73 -9.51 4.84 -0.73
C ILE A 73 -8.72 5.67 -1.75
N LYS A 74 -8.78 7.00 -1.70
CA LYS A 74 -7.98 7.86 -2.59
C LYS A 74 -6.49 7.64 -2.41
N ILE A 75 -6.01 7.56 -1.17
CA ILE A 75 -4.59 7.26 -0.87
C ILE A 75 -4.21 5.88 -1.43
N THR A 76 -5.08 4.89 -1.28
CA THR A 76 -4.86 3.54 -1.81
C THR A 76 -4.76 3.55 -3.33
N ILE A 77 -5.69 4.19 -4.03
CA ILE A 77 -5.69 4.25 -5.50
C ILE A 77 -4.42 4.94 -6.01
N TYR A 78 -4.09 6.12 -5.49
CA TYR A 78 -2.88 6.83 -5.91
C TYR A 78 -1.60 6.05 -5.54
N GLY A 79 -1.59 5.41 -4.37
CA GLY A 79 -0.49 4.57 -3.91
C GLY A 79 -0.26 3.36 -4.82
N ILE A 80 -1.32 2.66 -5.24
CA ILE A 80 -1.23 1.51 -6.15
C ILE A 80 -0.76 1.95 -7.53
N LEU A 81 -1.28 3.06 -8.06
CA LEU A 81 -0.82 3.57 -9.35
C LEU A 81 0.68 3.90 -9.31
N LEU A 82 1.16 4.60 -8.28
CA LEU A 82 2.61 4.83 -8.13
C LEU A 82 3.40 3.55 -7.90
N ALA A 83 2.91 2.64 -7.06
CA ALA A 83 3.57 1.37 -6.77
C ALA A 83 3.70 0.51 -8.03
N SER A 84 2.66 0.46 -8.87
CA SER A 84 2.69 -0.25 -10.15
C SER A 84 3.69 0.38 -11.13
N LEU A 85 3.79 1.71 -11.17
CA LEU A 85 4.76 2.42 -12.00
C LEU A 85 6.20 2.10 -11.56
N PHE A 86 6.49 2.23 -10.26
CA PHE A 86 7.81 1.91 -9.71
C PHE A 86 8.15 0.43 -9.84
N CYS A 87 7.18 -0.46 -9.62
CA CYS A 87 7.34 -1.88 -9.86
C CYS A 87 7.71 -2.15 -11.32
N GLY A 88 7.04 -1.51 -12.29
CA GLY A 88 7.37 -1.63 -13.71
C GLY A 88 8.80 -1.20 -14.02
N ILE A 89 9.26 -0.09 -13.44
CA ILE A 89 10.64 0.40 -13.60
C ILE A 89 11.65 -0.59 -13.01
N VAL A 90 11.40 -1.09 -11.79
CA VAL A 90 12.29 -2.06 -11.13
C VAL A 90 12.38 -3.36 -11.93
N LEU A 91 11.26 -3.85 -12.46
CA LEU A 91 11.22 -5.05 -13.31
C LEU A 91 11.98 -4.84 -14.63
N LEU A 92 11.85 -3.67 -15.25
CA LEU A 92 12.57 -3.33 -16.47
C LEU A 92 14.08 -3.30 -16.21
N ILE A 93 14.53 -2.64 -15.14
CA ILE A 93 15.95 -2.61 -14.75
C ILE A 93 16.46 -4.02 -14.46
N ASN A 94 15.70 -4.82 -13.69
CA ASN A 94 16.10 -6.19 -13.36
C ASN A 94 16.21 -7.07 -14.61
N SER A 95 15.30 -6.88 -15.58
CA SER A 95 15.34 -7.54 -16.88
C SER A 95 16.58 -7.20 -17.68
N MET A 96 17.02 -5.94 -17.68
CA MET A 96 18.22 -5.50 -18.41
C MET A 96 19.52 -5.95 -17.75
N VAL A 97 19.59 -5.92 -16.41
CA VAL A 97 20.82 -6.22 -15.65
C VAL A 97 21.05 -7.71 -15.49
N THR A 98 19.99 -8.48 -15.25
CA THR A 98 20.09 -9.89 -14.83
C THR A 98 19.34 -10.85 -15.72
N GLY A 99 18.72 -10.34 -16.79
CA GLY A 99 17.98 -11.17 -17.73
C GLY A 99 16.73 -11.82 -17.13
N LEU A 100 15.97 -11.13 -16.25
CA LEU A 100 14.80 -11.70 -15.54
C LEU A 100 15.14 -13.12 -15.05
N ASN A 101 16.10 -13.23 -14.13
CA ASN A 101 16.59 -14.51 -13.60
C ASN A 101 15.43 -15.48 -13.44
N ASP A 102 15.53 -16.61 -14.16
CA ASP A 102 14.67 -17.76 -14.03
C ASP A 102 14.61 -18.17 -12.56
N ALA A 103 13.59 -17.68 -11.87
CA ALA A 103 13.28 -18.05 -10.50
C ALA A 103 12.58 -19.41 -10.57
N SER A 104 13.30 -20.41 -11.04
CA SER A 104 13.04 -21.85 -10.97
C SER A 104 14.02 -22.50 -11.96
N ASN A 105 14.37 -23.75 -11.81
CA ASN A 105 13.42 -24.71 -12.33
C ASN A 105 13.36 -25.96 -11.46
N PRO A 106 12.23 -26.70 -11.47
CA PRO A 106 11.00 -26.48 -12.28
C PRO A 106 9.67 -26.55 -11.46
N PRO A 107 8.47 -26.24 -12.03
CA PRO A 107 8.09 -26.52 -13.43
C PRO A 107 7.52 -25.37 -14.28
N GLN A 108 8.08 -25.26 -15.50
CA GLN A 108 7.40 -25.13 -16.80
C GLN A 108 6.68 -23.84 -17.21
N SER A 109 6.53 -22.82 -16.37
CA SER A 109 5.94 -21.53 -16.76
C SER A 109 6.97 -20.41 -16.68
N GLY A 110 7.39 -19.89 -17.84
CA GLY A 110 8.42 -18.87 -17.96
C GLY A 110 8.11 -17.52 -17.29
N ARG A 111 9.00 -16.55 -17.53
CA ARG A 111 8.98 -15.12 -17.13
C ARG A 111 7.63 -14.48 -16.76
N GLY A 112 6.54 -14.87 -17.42
CA GLY A 112 5.18 -14.46 -17.09
C GLY A 112 4.74 -14.76 -15.64
N ASP A 113 5.20 -15.85 -15.02
CA ASP A 113 4.71 -16.26 -13.69
C ASP A 113 5.24 -15.36 -12.56
N VAL A 114 6.52 -14.97 -12.64
CA VAL A 114 7.14 -14.03 -11.70
C VAL A 114 6.55 -12.63 -11.86
N LEU A 115 6.36 -12.18 -13.11
CA LEU A 115 5.72 -10.90 -13.40
C LEU A 115 4.28 -10.87 -12.89
N PHE A 116 3.52 -11.93 -13.15
CA PHE A 116 2.15 -12.06 -12.68
C PHE A 116 2.09 -12.07 -11.16
N THR A 117 2.98 -12.80 -10.49
CA THR A 117 3.06 -12.84 -9.02
C THR A 117 3.33 -11.46 -8.44
N ILE A 118 4.33 -10.73 -8.96
CA ILE A 118 4.67 -9.40 -8.43
C ILE A 118 3.55 -8.38 -8.73
N LEU A 119 2.97 -8.40 -9.93
CA LEU A 119 1.89 -7.47 -10.32
C LEU A 119 0.58 -7.75 -9.59
N SER A 120 0.15 -9.02 -9.53
CA SER A 120 -1.06 -9.42 -8.79
C SER A 120 -0.94 -9.09 -7.31
N ASN A 121 0.25 -9.23 -6.74
CA ASN A 121 0.53 -8.87 -5.36
C ASN A 121 0.50 -7.34 -5.17
N THR A 122 1.22 -6.61 -6.04
CA THR A 122 1.30 -5.14 -5.97
C THR A 122 -0.05 -4.45 -6.18
N ILE A 123 -0.89 -4.96 -7.08
CA ILE A 123 -2.19 -4.36 -7.41
C ILE A 123 -3.29 -5.00 -6.59
N GLY A 124 -3.47 -6.32 -6.71
CA GLY A 124 -4.60 -7.04 -6.11
C GLY A 124 -4.55 -7.02 -4.59
N VAL A 125 -3.43 -7.44 -3.99
CA VAL A 125 -3.32 -7.55 -2.52
C VAL A 125 -3.34 -6.17 -1.88
N ASN A 126 -2.62 -5.18 -2.43
CA ASN A 126 -2.66 -3.81 -1.91
C ASN A 126 -4.00 -3.10 -2.13
N ALA A 127 -4.76 -3.43 -3.19
CA ALA A 127 -6.13 -2.92 -3.35
C ALA A 127 -7.03 -3.40 -2.22
N VAL A 128 -7.00 -4.71 -1.94
CA VAL A 128 -7.81 -5.30 -0.88
C VAL A 128 -7.37 -4.79 0.49
N LEU A 129 -6.08 -4.83 0.80
CA LEU A 129 -5.56 -4.39 2.10
C LEU A 129 -5.68 -2.88 2.30
N GLY A 130 -5.46 -2.08 1.26
CA GLY A 130 -5.65 -0.63 1.32
C GLY A 130 -7.12 -0.24 1.51
N ALA A 131 -8.05 -0.92 0.85
CA ALA A 131 -9.48 -0.73 1.09
C ALA A 131 -9.88 -1.14 2.51
N LEU A 132 -9.40 -2.28 2.99
CA LEU A 132 -9.62 -2.74 4.36
C LEU A 132 -9.06 -1.73 5.37
N ALA A 133 -7.84 -1.25 5.17
CA ALA A 133 -7.20 -0.21 5.97
C ALA A 133 -8.03 1.08 6.01
N ALA A 134 -8.60 1.50 4.88
CA ALA A 134 -9.46 2.69 4.82
C ALA A 134 -10.73 2.53 5.68
N VAL A 135 -11.34 1.34 5.65
CA VAL A 135 -12.56 1.04 6.44
C VAL A 135 -12.23 0.91 7.93
N ILE A 136 -11.16 0.18 8.28
CA ILE A 136 -10.74 0.04 9.68
C ILE A 136 -10.31 1.38 10.26
N GLY A 137 -9.49 2.14 9.53
CA GLY A 137 -9.02 3.45 9.97
C GLY A 137 -10.18 4.42 10.20
N SER A 138 -11.18 4.45 9.31
CA SER A 138 -12.33 5.34 9.46
C SER A 138 -13.29 4.95 10.58
N THR A 139 -13.44 3.64 10.85
CA THR A 139 -14.29 3.14 11.95
C THR A 139 -13.63 3.36 13.31
N ALA A 140 -12.31 3.10 13.43
CA ALA A 140 -11.55 3.36 14.65
C ALA A 140 -11.61 4.83 15.05
N VAL A 141 -11.32 5.72 14.10
CA VAL A 141 -11.39 7.17 14.26
C VAL A 141 -12.78 7.65 14.72
N LYS A 142 -13.87 7.10 14.17
CA LYS A 142 -15.23 7.50 14.57
C LYS A 142 -15.63 6.99 15.96
N LYS A 143 -15.07 5.86 16.41
CA LYS A 143 -15.28 5.39 17.78
C LYS A 143 -14.67 6.36 18.79
N ASP A 144 -13.51 6.93 18.46
CA ASP A 144 -12.85 7.94 19.31
C ASP A 144 -13.70 9.22 19.41
N GLN A 145 -14.33 9.66 18.31
CA GLN A 145 -15.28 10.79 18.34
C GLN A 145 -16.40 10.65 19.37
N LYS A 146 -17.05 9.48 19.39
CA LYS A 146 -18.15 9.22 20.33
C LYS A 146 -17.68 9.20 21.79
N THR A 147 -16.42 8.83 22.01
CA THR A 147 -15.83 8.75 23.34
C THR A 147 -15.44 10.14 23.87
N GLU A 148 -14.93 11.02 23.01
CA GLU A 148 -14.59 12.40 23.39
C GLU A 148 -15.83 13.28 23.58
N GLN A 149 -16.84 13.19 22.71
CA GLN A 149 -18.10 13.93 22.90
C GLN A 149 -18.89 13.50 24.14
N GLY A 150 -18.71 12.26 24.60
CA GLY A 150 -19.31 11.79 25.86
C GLY A 150 -18.61 12.31 27.12
N LYS A 151 -17.37 12.80 27.02
CA LYS A 151 -16.58 13.29 28.16
C LYS A 151 -16.81 14.76 28.50
N THR A 152 -17.41 15.56 27.62
CA THR A 152 -17.64 17.00 27.83
C THR A 152 -18.98 17.34 28.51
N MET A 153 -19.67 16.36 29.09
CA MET A 153 -20.98 16.54 29.76
C MET A 153 -20.90 16.36 31.28
N TYR A 154 -19.77 16.69 31.91
CA TYR A 154 -19.63 16.81 33.36
C TYR A 154 -18.84 18.05 33.74
#